data_AF-A0A523BZD2-F1
#
_entry.id   AF-A0A523BZD2-F1
#
_cell.length_a   1.000
_cell.length_b   1.000
_cell.length_c   1.000
_cell.angle_alpha   90.00
_cell.angle_beta   90.00
_cell.angle_gamma   90.00
#
_symmetry.space_group_name_H-M   'P 1'
#
loop_
_entity.id
_entity.type
_entity.pdbx_description
1 polymer ?
#
loop_
_entity_poly.entity_id
_entity_poly.type
_entity_poly.pdbx_seq_one_letter_code
_entity_poly.pdbx_strand_id
1 'polypeptide(L)'
;MTDYFVVFGDFLAALPTYLLSGVLATVYWLGESGAALVSILCAGLIIRFVDQRVQSRAAFRPGRSGREAATPDLYTAQITTAIILVLWVISQWGMGAPVPWLGAAMWIAGTIILLLVHMQEHTLLWNMKSGIAIYSLAVIGSRLYLAYTAQLSADQWAALIGTSESASAVIANTRGNVTTIILWALWLVIPLGYFAMLLQQVLINPMSLVNPLAGASELINRYRTRR
;
A
#
# COMPACT_ATOMS: atom_id res chain seq x y z
N MET A 1 54.78 23.78 7.91
CA MET A 1 54.41 23.17 6.61
C MET A 1 53.68 21.89 6.94
N THR A 2 52.41 21.78 6.60
CA THR A 2 51.63 20.56 6.84
C THR A 2 52.16 19.50 5.89
N ASP A 3 52.61 18.38 6.45
CA ASP A 3 53.23 17.33 5.67
C ASP A 3 52.13 16.56 4.90
N TYR A 4 51.94 16.92 3.63
CA TYR A 4 50.84 16.42 2.79
C TYR A 4 50.83 14.89 2.68
N PHE A 5 51.98 14.23 2.87
CA PHE A 5 52.08 12.78 2.93
C PHE A 5 51.41 12.15 4.16
N VAL A 6 51.51 12.81 5.32
CA VAL A 6 50.87 12.34 6.56
C VAL A 6 49.35 12.50 6.45
N VAL A 7 48.89 13.64 5.94
CA VAL A 7 47.45 13.90 5.71
C VAL A 7 46.85 12.90 4.71
N PHE A 8 47.60 12.55 3.66
CA PHE A 8 47.17 11.56 2.68
C PHE A 8 47.13 10.14 3.28
N GLY A 9 48.11 9.78 4.11
CA GLY A 9 48.12 8.52 4.86
C GLY A 9 46.93 8.39 5.81
N ASP A 10 46.63 9.45 6.57
CA ASP A 10 45.48 9.50 7.48
C ASP A 10 44.15 9.42 6.73
N PHE A 11 44.05 10.05 5.56
CA PHE A 11 42.88 9.93 4.69
C PHE A 11 42.67 8.50 4.19
N LEU A 12 43.73 7.84 3.70
CA LEU A 12 43.67 6.45 3.25
C LEU A 12 43.33 5.49 4.40
N ALA A 13 43.83 5.75 5.61
CA ALA A 13 43.53 4.96 6.81
C ALA A 13 42.08 5.14 7.28
N ALA A 14 41.49 6.33 7.11
CA ALA A 14 40.10 6.61 7.46
C ALA A 14 39.07 6.13 6.41
N LEU A 15 39.51 5.93 5.17
CA LEU A 15 38.65 5.57 4.03
C LEU A 15 37.83 4.29 4.24
N PRO A 16 38.37 3.18 4.79
CA PRO A 16 37.61 1.98 5.10
C PRO A 16 36.50 2.25 6.13
N THR A 17 36.77 3.06 7.15
CA THR A 17 35.77 3.42 8.17
C THR A 17 34.66 4.24 7.56
N TYR A 18 34.96 5.24 6.73
CA TYR A 18 33.94 6.01 6.02
C TYR A 18 33.09 5.15 5.09
N LEU A 19 33.71 4.22 4.34
CA LEU A 19 32.97 3.30 3.49
C LEU A 19 32.10 2.34 4.29
N LEU A 20 32.62 1.74 5.36
CA LEU A 20 31.86 0.87 6.25
C LEU A 20 30.69 1.61 6.90
N SER A 21 30.93 2.81 7.43
CA SER A 21 29.88 3.65 8.01
C SER A 21 28.84 4.07 6.96
N GLY A 22 29.26 4.39 5.74
CA GLY A 22 28.35 4.72 4.63
C GLY A 22 27.51 3.51 4.20
N VAL A 23 28.11 2.32 4.08
CA VAL A 23 27.41 1.07 3.79
C VAL A 23 26.43 0.74 4.92
N LEU A 24 26.85 0.85 6.18
CA LEU A 24 26.00 0.59 7.33
C LEU A 24 24.79 1.55 7.35
N ALA A 25 25.03 2.86 7.15
CA ALA A 25 23.98 3.85 7.04
C ALA A 25 23.02 3.54 5.89
N THR A 26 23.54 3.12 4.73
CA THR A 26 22.73 2.70 3.58
C THR A 26 21.88 1.47 3.91
N VAL A 27 22.44 0.47 4.60
CA VAL A 27 21.74 -0.75 5.03
C VAL A 27 20.65 -0.44 6.05
N TYR A 28 20.92 0.41 7.04
CA TYR A 28 19.91 0.87 8.01
C TYR A 28 18.78 1.63 7.32
N TRP A 29 19.12 2.54 6.41
CA TRP A 29 18.14 3.33 5.67
C TRP A 29 17.31 2.48 4.69
N LEU A 30 17.91 1.45 4.08
CA LEU A 30 17.19 0.44 3.30
C LEU A 30 16.28 -0.42 4.19
N GLY A 31 16.71 -0.74 5.42
CA GLY A 31 15.89 -1.45 6.40
C GLY A 31 14.67 -0.63 6.81
N GLU A 32 14.85 0.67 7.08
CA GLU A 32 13.76 1.60 7.40
C GLU A 32 12.82 1.83 6.21
N SER A 33 13.35 1.87 4.99
CA SER A 33 12.58 2.10 3.77
C SER A 33 12.07 0.81 3.11
N GLY A 34 12.41 -0.35 3.64
CA GLY A 34 12.20 -1.65 2.99
C GLY A 34 10.74 -1.93 2.66
N ALA A 35 9.84 -1.64 3.61
CA ALA A 35 8.41 -1.80 3.42
C ALA A 35 7.86 -0.90 2.29
N ALA A 36 8.34 0.35 2.19
CA ALA A 36 7.96 1.27 1.13
C ALA A 36 8.47 0.78 -0.23
N LEU A 37 9.74 0.33 -0.30
CA LEU A 37 10.33 -0.20 -1.54
C LEU A 37 9.61 -1.44 -2.05
N VAL A 38 9.26 -2.38 -1.17
CA VAL A 38 8.43 -3.54 -1.49
C VAL A 38 7.07 -3.11 -2.05
N SER A 39 6.42 -2.14 -1.40
CA SER A 39 5.13 -1.62 -1.87
C SER A 39 5.23 -0.97 -3.26
N ILE A 40 6.30 -0.20 -3.50
CA ILE A 40 6.58 0.43 -4.80
C ILE A 40 6.81 -0.63 -5.87
N LEU A 41 7.59 -1.67 -5.57
CA LEU A 41 7.84 -2.78 -6.49
C LEU A 41 6.53 -3.49 -6.87
N CYS A 42 5.71 -3.82 -5.88
CA CYS A 42 4.40 -4.43 -6.09
C CYS A 42 3.48 -3.55 -6.97
N ALA A 43 3.40 -2.26 -6.68
CA ALA A 43 2.62 -1.32 -7.48
C ALA A 43 3.14 -1.24 -8.93
N GLY A 44 4.46 -1.23 -9.14
CA GLY A 44 5.08 -1.27 -10.47
C GLY A 44 4.70 -2.52 -11.26
N LEU A 45 4.71 -3.69 -10.61
CA LEU A 45 4.27 -4.95 -11.22
C LEU A 45 2.78 -4.90 -11.60
N ILE A 46 1.92 -4.39 -10.73
CA ILE A 46 0.48 -4.23 -11.01
C ILE A 46 0.25 -3.30 -12.20
N ILE A 47 0.92 -2.13 -12.23
CA ILE A 47 0.83 -1.17 -13.33
C ILE A 47 1.24 -1.82 -14.65
N ARG A 48 2.36 -2.58 -14.64
CA ARG A 48 2.94 -3.16 -15.85
C ARG A 48 2.15 -4.34 -16.40
N PHE A 49 1.64 -5.21 -15.53
CA PHE A 49 1.04 -6.48 -15.95
C PHE A 49 -0.48 -6.48 -15.85
N VAL A 50 -1.05 -5.97 -14.76
CA VAL A 50 -2.48 -6.12 -14.46
C VAL A 50 -3.28 -4.94 -15.01
N ASP A 51 -2.91 -3.71 -14.67
CA ASP A 51 -3.62 -2.51 -15.09
C ASP A 51 -3.69 -2.40 -16.62
N GLN A 52 -2.57 -2.65 -17.31
CA GLN A 52 -2.52 -2.65 -18.78
C GLN A 52 -3.51 -3.66 -19.39
N ARG A 53 -3.61 -4.88 -18.83
CA ARG A 53 -4.53 -5.93 -19.33
C ARG A 53 -6.00 -5.59 -19.05
N VAL A 54 -6.31 -5.10 -17.86
CA VAL A 54 -7.69 -4.72 -17.50
C VAL A 54 -8.17 -3.54 -18.33
N GLN A 55 -7.31 -2.54 -18.51
CA GLN A 55 -7.60 -1.33 -19.27
C GLN A 55 -7.79 -1.62 -20.76
N SER A 56 -6.93 -2.46 -21.37
CA SER A 56 -7.09 -2.84 -22.78
C SER A 56 -8.39 -3.61 -23.04
N ARG A 57 -8.79 -4.48 -22.10
CA ARG A 57 -10.07 -5.21 -22.16
C ARG A 57 -11.28 -4.29 -22.01
N ALA A 58 -11.21 -3.29 -21.13
CA ALA A 58 -12.30 -2.32 -20.93
C ALA A 58 -12.44 -1.35 -22.10
N ALA A 59 -11.32 -1.00 -22.76
CA ALA A 59 -11.31 -0.15 -23.95
C ALA A 59 -11.76 -0.88 -25.21
N PHE A 60 -11.78 -2.23 -25.22
CA PHE A 60 -12.17 -3.00 -26.39
C PHE A 60 -13.62 -2.71 -26.80
N ARG A 61 -13.78 -2.07 -27.97
CA ARG A 61 -15.06 -1.88 -28.65
C ARG A 61 -15.04 -2.65 -29.96
N PRO A 62 -15.88 -3.68 -30.15
CA PRO A 62 -15.94 -4.39 -31.42
C PRO A 62 -16.44 -3.42 -32.50
N GLY A 63 -15.59 -3.16 -33.51
CA GLY A 63 -15.94 -2.30 -34.63
C GLY A 63 -17.10 -2.90 -35.43
N ARG A 64 -18.10 -2.09 -35.77
CA ARG A 64 -19.08 -2.46 -36.80
C ARG A 64 -18.36 -2.35 -38.16
N SER A 65 -18.45 -3.39 -38.99
CA SER A 65 -17.88 -3.47 -40.35
C SER A 65 -16.35 -3.37 -40.49
N GLY A 66 -15.57 -3.94 -39.56
CA GLY A 66 -14.12 -4.12 -39.75
C GLY A 66 -13.26 -2.85 -39.61
N ARG A 67 -13.85 -1.71 -39.24
CA ARG A 67 -13.09 -0.54 -38.79
C ARG A 67 -12.92 -0.64 -37.28
N GLU A 68 -11.74 -1.06 -36.85
CA GLU A 68 -11.29 -0.85 -35.48
C GLU A 68 -11.30 0.65 -35.22
N ALA A 69 -12.17 1.10 -34.32
CA ALA A 69 -12.13 2.48 -33.87
C ALA A 69 -10.85 2.64 -33.05
N ALA A 70 -9.91 3.46 -33.52
CA ALA A 70 -8.74 3.85 -32.76
C ALA A 70 -9.22 4.39 -31.41
N THR A 71 -9.04 3.59 -30.36
CA THR A 71 -9.41 3.98 -29.00
C THR A 71 -8.21 4.76 -28.45
N PRO A 72 -8.42 5.97 -27.91
CA PRO A 72 -7.33 6.71 -27.30
C PRO A 72 -6.73 5.90 -26.15
N ASP A 73 -5.42 6.00 -25.97
CA ASP A 73 -4.72 5.38 -24.85
C ASP A 73 -5.29 5.93 -23.54
N LEU A 74 -6.08 5.12 -22.85
CA LEU A 74 -6.65 5.43 -21.55
C LEU A 74 -5.74 4.81 -20.49
N TYR A 75 -5.23 5.61 -19.55
CA TYR A 75 -4.33 5.16 -18.48
C TYR A 75 -4.98 5.20 -17.09
N THR A 76 -6.32 5.14 -17.03
CA THR A 76 -7.09 5.34 -15.79
C THR A 76 -6.68 4.35 -14.70
N ALA A 77 -6.60 3.05 -15.03
CA ALA A 77 -6.23 2.03 -14.05
C ALA A 77 -4.83 2.27 -13.45
N GLN A 78 -3.86 2.63 -14.29
CA GLN A 78 -2.47 2.92 -13.89
C GLN A 78 -2.40 4.17 -13.02
N ILE A 79 -3.12 5.24 -13.41
CA ILE A 79 -3.20 6.48 -12.65
C ILE A 79 -3.80 6.21 -11.26
N THR A 80 -4.87 5.42 -11.17
CA THR A 80 -5.45 5.05 -9.87
C THR A 80 -4.47 4.27 -9.00
N THR A 81 -3.70 3.33 -9.56
CA THR A 81 -2.66 2.60 -8.80
C THR A 81 -1.57 3.54 -8.31
N ALA A 82 -1.12 4.47 -9.15
CA ALA A 82 -0.12 5.47 -8.78
C ALA A 82 -0.62 6.37 -7.65
N ILE A 83 -1.87 6.84 -7.71
CA ILE A 83 -2.48 7.64 -6.64
C ILE A 83 -2.51 6.86 -5.33
N ILE A 84 -2.92 5.59 -5.36
CA ILE A 84 -2.98 4.75 -4.15
C ILE A 84 -1.59 4.47 -3.59
N LEU A 85 -0.59 4.25 -4.46
CA LEU A 85 0.80 4.11 -4.05
C LEU A 85 1.30 5.38 -3.36
N VAL A 86 1.07 6.56 -3.95
CA VAL A 86 1.47 7.84 -3.37
C VAL A 86 0.78 8.05 -2.02
N LEU A 87 -0.52 7.79 -1.95
CA LEU A 87 -1.28 7.86 -0.70
C LEU A 87 -0.70 6.92 0.37
N TRP A 88 -0.35 5.69 -0.02
CA TRP A 88 0.26 4.71 0.89
C TRP A 88 1.64 5.17 1.39
N VAL A 89 2.53 5.61 0.49
CA VAL A 89 3.88 6.10 0.83
C VAL A 89 3.80 7.30 1.78
N ILE A 90 2.89 8.25 1.53
CA ILE A 90 2.65 9.38 2.43
C ILE A 90 2.12 8.89 3.79
N SER A 91 1.17 7.95 3.79
CA SER A 91 0.54 7.48 5.03
C SER A 91 1.53 6.80 5.98
N GLN A 92 2.40 5.93 5.45
CA GLN A 92 3.37 5.17 6.24
C GLN A 92 4.57 6.01 6.67
N TRP A 93 4.76 7.19 6.09
CA TRP A 93 5.93 8.02 6.37
C TRP A 93 6.01 8.40 7.84
N GLY A 94 7.10 8.00 8.51
CA GLY A 94 7.31 8.23 9.93
C GLY A 94 6.55 7.26 10.85
N MET A 95 5.91 6.22 10.31
CA MET A 95 5.32 5.14 11.11
C MET A 95 6.36 4.07 11.43
N GLY A 96 6.46 3.69 12.70
CA GLY A 96 7.25 2.53 13.11
C GLY A 96 6.58 1.19 12.73
N ALA A 97 7.35 0.11 12.81
CA ALA A 97 6.79 -1.25 12.69
C ALA A 97 5.66 -1.46 13.74
N PRO A 98 4.59 -2.22 13.40
CA PRO A 98 4.45 -3.11 12.24
C PRO A 98 3.71 -2.51 11.03
N VAL A 99 3.18 -1.28 11.11
CA VAL A 99 2.25 -0.72 10.12
C VAL A 99 2.81 -0.71 8.68
N PRO A 100 4.05 -0.23 8.42
CA PRO A 100 4.62 -0.28 7.07
C PRO A 100 4.70 -1.71 6.51
N TRP A 101 5.11 -2.67 7.33
CA TRP A 101 5.25 -4.07 6.92
C TRP A 101 3.90 -4.75 6.66
N LEU A 102 2.86 -4.41 7.42
CA LEU A 102 1.51 -4.89 7.16
C LEU A 102 0.99 -4.38 5.81
N GLY A 103 1.16 -3.09 5.52
CA GLY A 103 0.77 -2.57 4.20
C GLY A 103 1.62 -3.15 3.06
N ALA A 104 2.91 -3.40 3.27
CA ALA A 104 3.74 -4.12 2.31
C ALA A 104 3.22 -5.55 2.07
N ALA A 105 2.82 -6.27 3.12
CA ALA A 105 2.19 -7.59 3.02
C ALA A 105 0.86 -7.53 2.25
N MET A 106 0.05 -6.49 2.45
CA MET A 106 -1.17 -6.25 1.68
C MET A 106 -0.85 -6.06 0.18
N TRP A 107 0.14 -5.22 -0.15
CA TRP A 107 0.61 -5.04 -1.54
C TRP A 107 1.11 -6.35 -2.16
N ILE A 108 1.92 -7.13 -1.43
CA ILE A 108 2.42 -8.44 -1.89
C ILE A 108 1.26 -9.39 -2.17
N ALA A 109 0.36 -9.60 -1.19
CA ALA A 109 -0.75 -10.53 -1.34
C ALA A 109 -1.68 -10.12 -2.49
N GLY A 110 -2.01 -8.83 -2.59
CA GLY A 110 -2.77 -8.29 -3.70
C GLY A 110 -2.11 -8.56 -5.05
N THR A 111 -0.80 -8.32 -5.15
CA THR A 111 -0.02 -8.57 -6.38
C THR A 111 -0.03 -10.05 -6.75
N ILE A 112 0.28 -10.94 -5.81
CA ILE A 112 0.30 -12.39 -6.05
C ILE A 112 -1.07 -12.87 -6.52
N ILE A 113 -2.14 -12.48 -5.83
CA ILE A 113 -3.49 -12.96 -6.15
C ILE A 113 -3.96 -12.42 -7.50
N LEU A 114 -3.67 -11.15 -7.83
CA LEU A 114 -3.97 -10.58 -9.15
C LEU A 114 -3.21 -11.25 -10.30
N LEU A 115 -1.98 -11.72 -10.05
CA LEU A 115 -1.19 -12.44 -11.05
C LEU A 115 -1.64 -13.90 -11.22
N LEU A 116 -2.31 -14.49 -10.23
CA LEU A 116 -2.79 -15.88 -10.29
C LEU A 116 -4.24 -15.98 -10.78
N VAL A 117 -5.12 -15.08 -10.34
CA VAL A 117 -6.57 -15.17 -10.59
C VAL A 117 -7.02 -14.19 -11.66
N HIS A 118 -7.34 -14.73 -12.85
CA HIS A 118 -7.72 -13.95 -14.03
C HIS A 118 -9.23 -13.89 -14.30
N MET A 119 -10.03 -14.72 -13.62
CA MET A 119 -11.47 -14.84 -13.88
C MET A 119 -12.26 -13.56 -13.55
N GLN A 120 -11.90 -12.85 -12.49
CA GLN A 120 -12.55 -11.61 -12.03
C GLN A 120 -11.53 -10.48 -11.85
N GLU A 121 -10.57 -10.39 -12.75
CA GLU A 121 -9.41 -9.48 -12.65
C GLU A 121 -9.81 -8.02 -12.38
N HIS A 122 -10.90 -7.52 -12.99
CA HIS A 122 -11.40 -6.16 -12.74
C HIS A 122 -11.90 -5.94 -11.31
N THR A 123 -12.79 -6.83 -10.82
CA THR A 123 -13.35 -6.74 -9.47
C THR A 123 -12.26 -6.92 -8.41
N LEU A 124 -11.37 -7.88 -8.63
CA LEU A 124 -10.25 -8.15 -7.75
C LEU A 124 -9.28 -6.96 -7.68
N LEU A 125 -8.96 -6.35 -8.82
CA LEU A 125 -8.10 -5.16 -8.89
C LEU A 125 -8.71 -3.99 -8.15
N TRP A 126 -10.02 -3.76 -8.32
CA TRP A 126 -10.73 -2.69 -7.61
C TRP A 126 -10.76 -2.92 -6.10
N ASN A 127 -11.06 -4.13 -5.66
CA ASN A 127 -11.11 -4.50 -4.24
C ASN A 127 -9.72 -4.42 -3.59
N MET A 128 -8.69 -4.86 -4.30
CA MET A 128 -7.30 -4.72 -3.86
C MET A 128 -6.92 -3.25 -3.67
N LYS A 129 -7.22 -2.40 -4.65
CA LYS A 129 -6.98 -0.95 -4.62
C LYS A 129 -7.74 -0.26 -3.47
N SER A 130 -9.04 -0.54 -3.33
CA SER A 130 -9.87 0.05 -2.29
C SER A 130 -9.42 -0.35 -0.89
N GLY A 131 -9.02 -1.62 -0.70
CA GLY A 131 -8.50 -2.10 0.57
C GLY A 131 -7.22 -1.39 1.02
N ILE A 132 -6.27 -1.17 0.11
CA ILE A 132 -5.05 -0.40 0.41
C ILE A 132 -5.36 1.07 0.65
N ALA A 133 -6.28 1.65 -0.12
CA ALA A 133 -6.71 3.03 0.10
C ALA A 133 -7.36 3.22 1.48
N ILE A 134 -8.27 2.33 1.88
CA ILE A 134 -8.89 2.32 3.21
C ILE A 134 -7.83 2.21 4.30
N TYR A 135 -6.87 1.31 4.16
CA TYR A 135 -5.80 1.16 5.13
C TYR A 135 -4.94 2.44 5.24
N SER A 136 -4.57 3.03 4.10
CA SER A 136 -3.80 4.28 4.04
C SER A 136 -4.54 5.43 4.72
N LEU A 137 -5.85 5.56 4.48
CA LEU A 137 -6.70 6.56 5.12
C LEU A 137 -6.83 6.32 6.63
N ALA A 138 -6.94 5.06 7.07
CA ALA A 138 -6.96 4.74 8.49
C ALA A 138 -5.64 5.11 9.19
N VAL A 139 -4.50 4.86 8.55
CA VAL A 139 -3.18 5.26 9.06
C VAL A 139 -3.09 6.79 9.16
N ILE A 140 -3.48 7.54 8.12
CA ILE A 140 -3.51 9.01 8.17
C ILE A 140 -4.45 9.51 9.27
N GLY A 141 -5.68 8.99 9.32
CA GLY A 141 -6.67 9.36 10.33
C GLY A 141 -6.19 9.11 11.75
N SER A 142 -5.51 7.98 12.00
CA SER A 142 -4.92 7.68 13.30
C SER A 142 -3.87 8.71 13.72
N ARG A 143 -3.00 9.13 12.80
CA ARG A 143 -1.95 10.12 13.07
C ARG A 143 -2.54 11.48 13.37
N LEU A 144 -3.54 11.90 12.57
CA LEU A 144 -4.27 13.15 12.81
C LEU A 144 -4.94 13.14 14.18
N TYR A 145 -5.59 12.03 14.55
CA TYR A 145 -6.22 11.88 15.86
C TYR A 145 -5.20 11.96 17.01
N LEU A 146 -4.08 11.23 16.91
CA LEU A 146 -3.04 11.23 17.94
C LEU A 146 -2.37 12.60 18.08
N ALA A 147 -2.09 13.27 16.95
CA ALA A 147 -1.51 14.61 16.95
C ALA A 147 -2.47 15.65 17.54
N TYR A 148 -3.76 15.55 17.22
CA TYR A 148 -4.79 16.43 17.77
C TYR A 148 -4.96 16.22 19.27
N THR A 149 -5.10 14.96 19.71
CA THR A 149 -5.36 14.65 21.12
C THR A 149 -4.16 14.98 22.01
N ALA A 150 -2.93 14.94 21.51
CA ALA A 150 -1.74 15.34 22.25
C ALA A 150 -1.76 16.81 22.69
N GLN A 151 -2.50 17.67 21.99
CA GLN A 151 -2.59 19.11 22.27
C GLN A 151 -3.71 19.48 23.25
N LEU A 152 -4.57 18.52 23.63
CA LEU A 152 -5.67 18.76 24.55
C LEU A 152 -5.15 19.03 25.97
N SER A 153 -5.47 20.20 26.52
CA SER A 153 -5.14 20.56 27.90
C SER A 153 -6.32 20.31 28.85
N ALA A 154 -6.01 19.92 30.09
CA ALA A 154 -7.03 19.69 31.12
C ALA A 154 -7.80 20.97 31.48
N ASP A 155 -7.15 22.13 31.41
CA ASP A 155 -7.74 23.43 31.77
C ASP A 155 -8.89 23.83 30.83
N GLN A 156 -8.78 23.49 29.53
CA GLN A 156 -9.84 23.75 28.55
C GLN A 156 -11.10 22.91 28.81
N TRP A 157 -10.92 21.72 29.39
CA TRP A 157 -12.00 20.78 29.68
C TRP A 157 -12.54 20.88 31.11
N ALA A 158 -11.77 21.50 32.02
CA ALA A 158 -12.18 21.76 33.39
C ALA A 158 -13.51 22.54 33.47
N ALA A 159 -13.74 23.47 32.53
CA ALA A 159 -14.99 24.23 32.45
C ALA A 159 -16.23 23.35 32.12
N LEU A 160 -16.04 22.19 31.48
CA LEU A 160 -17.11 21.24 31.16
C LEU A 160 -17.25 20.11 32.20
N ILE A 161 -16.13 19.64 32.76
CA ILE A 161 -16.08 18.44 33.62
C ILE A 161 -16.04 18.80 35.11
N GLY A 162 -15.80 20.07 35.45
CA GLY A 162 -15.87 20.63 36.80
C GLY A 162 -14.51 20.97 37.37
N THR A 163 -13.58 20.01 37.45
CA THR A 163 -12.22 20.24 37.94
C THR A 163 -11.17 19.82 36.91
N SER A 164 -9.98 20.45 36.98
CA SER A 164 -8.86 20.09 36.11
C SER A 164 -8.34 18.67 36.37
N GLU A 165 -8.41 18.20 37.62
CA GLU A 165 -8.03 16.84 37.99
C GLU A 165 -8.95 15.79 37.35
N SER A 166 -10.27 15.95 37.46
CA SER A 166 -11.23 15.04 36.83
C SER A 166 -11.17 15.10 35.30
N ALA A 167 -11.00 16.30 34.73
CA ALA A 167 -10.79 16.48 33.30
C ALA A 167 -9.53 15.77 32.79
N SER A 168 -8.42 15.85 33.54
CA SER A 168 -7.17 15.16 33.18
C SER A 168 -7.32 13.64 33.18
N ALA A 169 -8.04 13.07 34.17
CA ALA A 169 -8.30 11.64 34.27
C ALA A 169 -9.18 11.14 33.11
N VAL A 170 -10.23 11.90 32.75
CA VAL A 170 -11.09 11.57 31.61
C VAL A 170 -10.32 11.62 30.29
N ILE A 171 -9.55 12.69 30.05
CA ILE A 171 -8.73 12.82 28.83
C ILE A 171 -7.74 11.65 28.71
N ALA A 172 -7.04 11.32 29.80
CA ALA A 172 -6.09 10.20 29.81
C ALA A 172 -6.78 8.87 29.51
N ASN A 173 -7.92 8.59 30.16
CA ASN A 173 -8.69 7.37 29.96
C ASN A 173 -9.21 7.25 28.52
N THR A 174 -9.85 8.30 27.99
CA THR A 174 -10.35 8.32 26.62
C THR A 174 -9.22 8.15 25.61
N ARG A 175 -8.11 8.88 25.78
CA ARG A 175 -6.94 8.76 24.89
C ARG A 175 -6.39 7.35 24.91
N GLY A 176 -6.26 6.72 26.09
CA GLY A 176 -5.78 5.35 26.23
C GLY A 176 -6.69 4.34 25.53
N ASN A 177 -8.01 4.43 25.73
CA ASN A 177 -8.99 3.54 25.11
C ASN A 177 -9.01 3.68 23.58
N VAL A 178 -9.07 4.92 23.07
CA VAL A 178 -9.13 5.14 21.62
C VAL A 178 -7.80 4.76 20.95
N THR A 179 -6.65 5.06 21.57
CA THR A 179 -5.34 4.61 21.06
C THR A 179 -5.28 3.09 20.97
N THR A 180 -5.83 2.39 21.96
CA THR A 180 -5.93 0.93 21.92
C THR A 180 -6.79 0.48 20.73
N ILE A 181 -8.00 1.03 20.56
CA ILE A 181 -8.88 0.71 19.43
C ILE A 181 -8.17 0.95 18.08
N ILE A 182 -7.50 2.08 17.92
CA ILE A 182 -6.72 2.43 16.72
C ILE A 182 -5.65 1.38 16.44
N LEU A 183 -4.89 0.99 17.47
CA LEU A 183 -3.82 0.00 17.34
C LEU A 183 -4.39 -1.34 16.87
N TRP A 184 -5.46 -1.83 17.50
CA TRP A 184 -6.14 -3.06 17.08
C TRP A 184 -6.71 -2.96 15.65
N ALA A 185 -7.28 -1.81 15.29
CA ALA A 185 -7.82 -1.59 13.96
C ALA A 185 -6.73 -1.65 12.88
N LEU A 186 -5.60 -0.98 13.11
CA LEU A 186 -4.49 -0.90 12.15
C LEU A 186 -3.66 -2.18 12.07
N TRP A 187 -3.54 -2.91 13.18
CA TRP A 187 -2.69 -4.10 13.22
C TRP A 187 -3.43 -5.35 12.80
N LEU A 188 -4.73 -5.43 13.10
CA LEU A 188 -5.50 -6.66 12.96
C LEU A 188 -6.75 -6.47 12.12
N VAL A 189 -7.69 -5.61 12.52
CA VAL A 189 -9.04 -5.59 11.92
C VAL A 189 -9.00 -5.27 10.42
N ILE A 190 -8.33 -4.18 10.03
CA ILE A 190 -8.31 -3.75 8.62
C ILE A 190 -7.45 -4.70 7.77
N PRO A 191 -6.20 -5.05 8.15
CA PRO A 191 -5.41 -6.01 7.38
C PRO A 191 -6.10 -7.37 7.26
N LEU A 192 -6.69 -7.89 8.35
CA LEU A 192 -7.38 -9.18 8.32
C LEU A 192 -8.60 -9.13 7.41
N GLY A 193 -9.40 -8.06 7.48
CA GLY A 193 -10.54 -7.85 6.57
C GLY A 193 -10.11 -7.83 5.10
N TYR A 194 -8.99 -7.19 4.80
CA TYR A 194 -8.41 -7.19 3.46
C TYR A 194 -8.00 -8.59 2.99
N PHE A 195 -7.24 -9.34 3.80
CA PHE A 195 -6.80 -10.68 3.44
C PHE A 195 -7.98 -11.66 3.31
N ALA A 196 -8.96 -11.57 4.23
CA ALA A 196 -10.16 -12.38 4.18
C ALA A 196 -10.95 -12.11 2.89
N MET A 197 -11.11 -10.84 2.50
CA MET A 197 -11.78 -10.45 1.27
C MET A 197 -11.06 -11.00 0.01
N LEU A 198 -9.72 -10.91 -0.04
CA LEU A 198 -8.96 -11.47 -1.17
C LEU A 198 -9.06 -13.00 -1.22
N LEU A 199 -8.89 -13.66 -0.07
CA LEU A 199 -9.00 -15.11 0.04
C LEU A 199 -10.39 -15.59 -0.38
N GLN A 200 -11.45 -14.90 0.07
CA GLN A 200 -12.82 -15.20 -0.31
C GLN A 200 -13.02 -15.12 -1.83
N GLN A 201 -12.46 -14.12 -2.50
CA GLN A 201 -12.54 -14.00 -3.96
C GLN A 201 -11.79 -15.11 -4.70
N VAL A 202 -10.69 -15.62 -4.13
CA VAL A 202 -9.98 -16.78 -4.68
C VAL A 202 -10.84 -18.05 -4.54
N LEU A 203 -11.44 -18.26 -3.36
CA LEU A 203 -12.16 -19.49 -3.05
C LEU A 203 -13.55 -19.58 -3.71
N ILE A 204 -14.24 -18.45 -3.90
CA ILE A 204 -15.58 -18.44 -4.51
C ILE A 204 -15.52 -18.68 -6.03
N ASN A 205 -14.41 -18.32 -6.68
CA ASN A 205 -14.32 -18.35 -8.13
C ASN A 205 -13.49 -19.56 -8.61
N PRO A 206 -14.14 -20.65 -9.06
CA PRO A 206 -13.40 -21.82 -9.53
C PRO A 206 -12.55 -21.44 -10.76
N MET A 207 -11.27 -21.84 -10.72
CA MET A 207 -10.39 -21.73 -11.88
C MET A 207 -10.96 -22.53 -13.04
N SER A 208 -10.83 -22.00 -14.26
CA SER A 208 -11.26 -22.73 -15.46
C SER A 208 -10.46 -24.01 -15.59
N LEU A 209 -11.17 -25.15 -15.66
CA LEU A 209 -10.58 -26.48 -15.84
C LEU A 209 -9.93 -26.65 -17.23
N VAL A 210 -10.28 -25.79 -18.19
CA VAL A 210 -9.83 -25.88 -19.60
C VAL A 210 -8.64 -24.97 -19.87
N ASN A 211 -8.60 -23.79 -19.23
CA ASN A 211 -7.44 -22.92 -19.25
C ASN A 211 -7.44 -22.06 -17.98
N PRO A 212 -6.63 -22.39 -16.96
CA PRO A 212 -6.68 -21.73 -15.65
C PRO A 212 -6.32 -20.24 -15.70
N LEU A 213 -5.63 -19.80 -16.77
CA LEU A 213 -5.23 -18.40 -16.97
C LEU A 213 -6.20 -17.63 -17.88
N ALA A 214 -7.16 -18.30 -18.52
CA ALA A 214 -8.14 -17.62 -19.37
C ALA A 214 -9.14 -16.85 -18.51
N GLY A 215 -9.35 -15.58 -18.85
CA GLY A 215 -10.41 -14.77 -18.25
C GLY A 215 -11.80 -15.18 -18.76
N ALA A 216 -12.84 -14.83 -18.01
CA ALA A 216 -14.23 -15.14 -18.39
C ALA A 216 -14.61 -14.57 -19.77
N SER A 217 -14.16 -13.35 -20.08
CA SER A 217 -14.43 -12.72 -21.39
C SER A 217 -13.77 -13.46 -22.56
N GLU A 218 -12.58 -14.02 -22.35
CA GLU A 218 -11.85 -14.78 -23.36
C GLU A 218 -12.50 -16.14 -23.62
N LEU A 219 -12.96 -16.81 -22.55
CA LEU A 219 -13.76 -18.03 -22.67
C LEU A 219 -15.06 -17.77 -23.43
N ILE A 220 -15.79 -16.71 -23.09
CA ILE A 220 -17.04 -16.31 -23.77
C ILE A 220 -16.76 -15.97 -25.24
N ASN A 221 -15.70 -15.22 -25.54
CA ASN A 221 -15.36 -14.87 -26.92
C ASN A 221 -15.00 -16.12 -27.73
N ARG A 222 -14.22 -17.04 -27.14
CA ARG A 222 -13.92 -18.34 -27.76
C ARG A 222 -15.18 -19.14 -28.05
N TYR A 223 -16.16 -19.19 -27.14
CA TYR A 223 -17.45 -19.85 -27.41
C TYR A 223 -18.26 -19.14 -28.51
N ARG A 224 -18.23 -17.80 -28.55
CA ARG A 224 -18.98 -17.00 -29.52
C ARG A 224 -18.37 -17.03 -30.92
N THR A 225 -17.07 -17.23 -31.02
CA THR A 225 -16.30 -17.27 -32.28
C THR A 225 -16.01 -18.67 -32.78
N ARG A 226 -16.53 -19.73 -32.12
CA ARG A 226 -16.45 -21.10 -32.62
C ARG A 226 -17.10 -21.20 -34.01
N ARG A 227 -16.25 -21.15 -35.03
CA ARG A 227 -16.13 -22.25 -36.01
C ARG A 227 -15.40 -23.42 -35.34
#